data_AF-A0A9N9XE82-F1
#
_entry.id   AF-A0A9N9XE82-F1
#
_cell.length_a   1.000
_cell.length_b   1.000
_cell.length_c   1.000
_cell.angle_alpha   90.00
_cell.angle_beta   90.00
_cell.angle_gamma   90.00
#
_symmetry.space_group_name_H-M   'P 1'
#
loop_
_entity.id
_entity.type
_entity.pdbx_description
1 polymer ?
#
loop_
_entity_poly.entity_id
_entity_poly.type
_entity_poly.pdbx_seq_one_letter_code
_entity_poly.pdbx_strand_id
1 'polypeptide(L)'
;MKFILLLISLAVVVILPPKAEADSCDFIKSDCYLPTHIDPCKPWPLGAALVWSWDVENNTCVEKILDFNCQPTRNYFNDYDECYRTAAPICHNLTL
;
A
#
# COMPACT_ATOMS: atom_id res chain seq x y z
N MET A 1 51.16 -32.61 29.21
CA MET A 1 50.28 -31.42 29.33
C MET A 1 49.46 -31.30 28.06
N LYS A 2 48.15 -31.08 28.22
CA LYS A 2 47.08 -30.96 27.20
C LYS A 2 47.30 -29.76 26.28
N PHE A 3 46.97 -29.85 25.00
CA PHE A 3 46.32 -28.74 24.25
C PHE A 3 45.46 -29.32 23.12
N ILE A 4 44.13 -29.29 23.32
CA ILE A 4 43.11 -29.61 22.32
C ILE A 4 42.83 -28.32 21.56
N LEU A 5 43.07 -28.30 20.25
CA LEU A 5 42.70 -27.20 19.38
C LEU A 5 41.22 -27.33 19.00
N LEU A 6 40.36 -26.60 19.70
CA LEU A 6 38.96 -26.39 19.32
C LEU A 6 38.89 -25.18 18.38
N LEU A 7 38.75 -25.44 17.09
CA LEU A 7 38.36 -24.41 16.11
C LEU A 7 36.86 -24.21 16.20
N ILE A 8 36.44 -23.12 16.84
CA ILE A 8 35.03 -22.72 16.94
C ILE A 8 34.67 -22.02 15.63
N SER A 9 33.87 -22.69 14.80
CA SER A 9 33.24 -22.08 13.63
C SER A 9 32.24 -21.02 14.09
N LEU A 10 32.55 -19.73 13.86
CA LEU A 10 31.57 -18.65 14.02
C LEU A 10 30.49 -18.81 12.93
N ALA A 11 29.38 -19.45 13.28
CA ALA A 11 28.13 -19.26 12.55
C ALA A 11 27.58 -17.89 12.95
N VAL A 12 27.75 -16.89 12.07
CA VAL A 12 27.05 -15.61 12.21
C VAL A 12 25.58 -15.88 11.90
N VAL A 13 24.80 -16.11 12.95
CA VAL A 13 23.34 -16.11 12.86
C VAL A 13 22.93 -14.66 12.63
N VAL A 14 22.68 -14.31 11.37
CA VAL A 14 22.03 -13.05 11.03
C VAL A 14 20.58 -13.19 11.51
N ILE A 15 20.32 -12.75 12.73
CA ILE A 15 18.97 -12.59 13.25
C ILE A 15 18.39 -11.40 12.49
N LEU A 16 17.75 -11.65 11.35
CA LEU A 16 16.85 -10.68 10.75
C LEU A 16 15.78 -10.39 11.81
N PRO A 17 15.50 -9.12 12.14
CA PRO A 17 14.37 -8.83 12.98
C PRO A 17 13.13 -9.45 12.32
N PRO A 18 12.22 -10.07 13.09
CA PRO A 18 10.96 -10.52 12.52
C PRO A 18 10.38 -9.32 11.79
N LYS A 19 10.15 -9.48 10.49
CA LYS A 19 9.39 -8.50 9.71
C LYS A 19 8.12 -8.30 10.52
N ALA A 20 7.96 -7.13 11.12
CA ALA A 20 6.72 -6.79 11.78
C ALA A 20 5.65 -7.08 10.73
N GLU A 21 4.80 -8.05 11.03
CA GLU A 21 3.61 -8.34 10.24
C GLU A 21 2.77 -7.09 10.45
N ALA A 22 2.95 -6.13 9.55
CA ALA A 22 2.10 -4.96 9.48
C ALA A 22 0.70 -5.52 9.41
N ASP A 23 -0.12 -5.22 10.42
CA ASP A 23 -1.54 -5.53 10.47
C ASP A 23 -2.13 -5.26 9.08
N SER A 24 -2.27 -6.32 8.27
CA SER A 24 -2.71 -6.22 6.89
C SER A 24 -4.22 -6.05 6.98
N CYS A 25 -4.65 -4.81 7.13
CA CYS A 25 -6.04 -4.46 6.86
C CYS A 25 -6.24 -4.64 5.35
N ASP A 26 -6.57 -5.86 4.95
CA ASP A 26 -6.83 -6.20 3.56
C ASP A 26 -7.83 -5.22 2.93
N PHE A 27 -7.64 -4.91 1.65
CA PHE A 27 -8.62 -4.15 0.89
C PHE A 27 -9.93 -4.93 0.87
N ILE A 28 -11.07 -4.27 1.11
CA ILE A 28 -12.38 -4.92 1.19
C ILE A 28 -13.39 -4.23 0.28
N LYS A 29 -14.54 -4.89 0.05
CA LYS A 29 -15.59 -4.39 -0.85
C LYS A 29 -16.06 -2.95 -0.56
N SER A 30 -16.10 -2.54 0.71
CA SER A 30 -16.49 -1.17 1.06
C SER A 30 -15.47 -0.13 0.59
N ASP A 31 -14.20 -0.53 0.41
CA ASP A 31 -13.14 0.37 -0.04
C ASP A 31 -13.29 0.76 -1.50
N CYS A 32 -13.93 -0.08 -2.32
CA CYS A 32 -14.24 0.21 -3.71
C CYS A 32 -15.02 1.52 -3.90
N TYR A 33 -15.79 1.93 -2.89
CA TYR A 33 -16.66 3.10 -2.93
C TYR A 33 -16.07 4.33 -2.22
N LEU A 34 -14.86 4.20 -1.64
CA LEU A 34 -14.20 5.34 -1.01
C LEU A 34 -13.73 6.33 -2.07
N PRO A 35 -13.83 7.65 -1.80
CA PRO A 35 -13.11 8.64 -2.59
C PRO A 35 -11.60 8.39 -2.47
N THR A 36 -10.80 8.95 -3.37
CA THR A 36 -9.33 8.82 -3.33
C THR A 36 -8.72 9.41 -2.04
N HIS A 37 -9.38 10.40 -1.43
CA HIS A 37 -8.93 11.07 -0.21
C HIS A 37 -10.10 11.52 0.66
N ILE A 38 -9.82 11.88 1.90
CA ILE A 38 -10.77 12.44 2.86
C ILE A 38 -10.77 13.96 2.72
N ASP A 39 -11.94 14.54 2.46
CA ASP A 39 -12.16 15.98 2.47
C ASP A 39 -12.30 16.54 3.91
N PRO A 40 -11.91 17.81 4.12
CA PRO A 40 -11.27 18.70 3.15
C PRO A 40 -9.76 18.47 3.06
N CYS A 41 -9.21 18.58 1.85
CA CYS A 41 -7.78 18.79 1.70
C CYS A 41 -7.36 20.14 2.29
N LYS A 42 -6.22 20.18 2.97
CA LYS A 42 -5.64 21.43 3.43
C LYS A 42 -4.85 22.06 2.26
N PRO A 43 -5.18 23.29 1.82
CA PRO A 43 -4.44 23.95 0.74
C PRO A 43 -2.95 24.01 1.10
N TRP A 44 -2.08 23.61 0.17
CA TRP A 44 -0.65 23.57 0.42
C TRP A 44 0.15 24.00 -0.82
N PRO A 45 1.17 24.87 -0.69
CA PRO A 45 1.87 25.46 -1.83
C PRO A 45 2.85 24.49 -2.55
N LEU A 46 2.93 23.22 -2.15
CA LEU A 46 3.90 22.26 -2.68
C LEU A 46 3.41 21.49 -3.92
N GLY A 47 2.19 21.78 -4.40
CA GLY A 47 1.66 21.18 -5.64
C GLY A 47 0.88 19.88 -5.41
N ALA A 48 0.72 19.12 -6.50
CA ALA A 48 -0.11 17.93 -6.55
C ALA A 48 0.65 16.74 -7.16
N ALA A 49 0.19 15.54 -6.83
CA ALA A 49 0.68 14.26 -7.35
C ALA A 49 -0.35 13.60 -8.26
N LEU A 50 0.13 12.84 -9.24
CA LEU A 50 -0.68 11.87 -9.97
C LEU A 50 -0.79 10.59 -9.15
N VAL A 51 -2.01 10.12 -8.96
CA VAL A 51 -2.36 8.97 -8.12
C VAL A 51 -3.44 8.15 -8.81
N TRP A 52 -3.65 6.92 -8.37
CA TRP A 52 -4.63 6.03 -8.96
C TRP A 52 -5.70 5.64 -7.94
N SER A 53 -6.93 5.43 -8.42
CA SER A 53 -8.04 4.92 -7.61
C SER A 53 -8.95 4.05 -8.46
N TRP A 54 -9.56 3.04 -7.85
CA TRP A 54 -10.62 2.27 -8.50
C TRP A 54 -11.85 3.12 -8.72
N ASP A 55 -12.37 3.08 -9.95
CA ASP A 55 -13.62 3.69 -10.35
C ASP A 55 -14.66 2.59 -10.59
N VAL A 56 -15.69 2.55 -9.75
CA VAL A 56 -16.76 1.54 -9.84
C VAL A 56 -17.57 1.73 -11.12
N GLU A 57 -17.76 2.97 -11.59
CA GLU A 57 -18.55 3.25 -12.79
C GLU A 57 -17.82 2.75 -14.05
N ASN A 58 -16.52 3.04 -14.14
CA ASN A 58 -15.69 2.62 -15.27
C ASN A 58 -15.11 1.20 -15.13
N ASN A 59 -15.31 0.56 -13.97
CA ASN A 59 -14.84 -0.79 -13.64
C ASN A 59 -13.33 -0.96 -13.90
N THR A 60 -12.56 0.07 -13.57
CA THR A 60 -11.10 0.13 -13.80
C THR A 60 -10.43 1.13 -12.86
N CYS A 61 -9.10 1.13 -12.85
CA CYS A 61 -8.31 2.14 -12.16
C CYS A 61 -8.16 3.39 -13.04
N VAL A 62 -8.42 4.55 -12.46
CA VAL A 62 -8.32 5.86 -13.13
C VAL A 62 -7.32 6.76 -12.44
N GLU A 63 -6.63 7.58 -13.23
CA GLU A 63 -5.68 8.58 -12.73
C GLU A 63 -6.43 9.77 -12.14
N LYS A 64 -5.93 10.28 -11.01
CA LYS A 64 -6.43 11.47 -10.29
C LYS A 64 -5.25 12.38 -9.95
N ILE A 65 -5.54 13.68 -9.86
CA ILE A 65 -4.60 14.68 -9.33
C ILE A 65 -4.97 14.95 -7.88
N LEU A 66 -4.01 14.78 -6.96
CA LEU A 66 -4.22 15.00 -5.53
C LEU A 66 -3.18 15.97 -4.95
N ASP A 67 -3.64 16.97 -4.21
CA ASP A 67 -2.74 17.87 -3.49
C ASP A 67 -1.98 17.09 -2.39
N PHE A 68 -0.70 17.41 -2.18
CA PHE A 68 0.18 16.67 -1.26
C PHE A 68 -0.28 16.61 0.22
N ASN A 69 -1.26 17.43 0.62
CA ASN A 69 -1.72 17.54 1.99
C ASN A 69 -3.16 17.02 2.19
N CYS A 70 -3.63 16.19 1.26
CA CYS A 70 -4.85 15.41 1.42
C CYS A 70 -4.55 14.12 2.19
N GLN A 71 -5.50 13.69 3.03
CA GLN A 71 -5.40 12.39 3.69
C GLN A 71 -5.92 11.29 2.75
N PRO A 72 -5.08 10.34 2.29
CA PRO A 72 -5.53 9.28 1.39
C PRO A 72 -6.50 8.33 2.08
N THR A 73 -7.43 7.74 1.32
CA THR A 73 -8.23 6.60 1.80
C THR A 73 -7.56 5.28 1.41
N ARG A 74 -8.26 4.15 1.59
CA ARG A 74 -7.81 2.85 1.05
C ARG A 74 -7.96 2.73 -0.47
N ASN A 75 -8.75 3.58 -1.11
CA ASN A 75 -8.88 3.65 -2.57
C ASN A 75 -7.89 4.66 -3.19
N TYR A 76 -6.65 4.63 -2.70
CA TYR A 76 -5.54 5.45 -3.14
C TYR A 76 -4.36 4.53 -3.43
N PHE A 77 -3.76 4.68 -4.59
CA PHE A 77 -2.62 3.87 -5.03
C PHE A 77 -1.59 4.75 -5.73
N ASN A 78 -0.32 4.39 -5.62
CA ASN A 78 0.77 5.16 -6.22
C ASN A 78 0.93 4.88 -7.72
N ASP A 79 0.47 3.71 -8.17
CA ASP A 79 0.53 3.31 -9.57
C ASP A 79 -0.68 2.46 -9.97
N TYR A 80 -0.87 2.36 -11.30
CA TYR A 80 -2.00 1.62 -11.89
C TYR A 80 -1.95 0.12 -11.56
N ASP A 81 -0.77 -0.50 -11.57
CA ASP A 81 -0.63 -1.96 -11.40
C ASP A 81 -0.93 -2.39 -9.96
N GLU A 82 -0.57 -1.57 -8.97
CA GLU A 82 -0.96 -1.73 -7.57
C GLU A 82 -2.48 -1.62 -7.40
N CYS A 83 -3.07 -0.55 -7.96
CA CYS A 83 -4.51 -0.35 -7.94
C CYS A 83 -5.25 -1.54 -8.56
N TYR A 84 -4.85 -1.95 -9.77
CA TYR A 84 -5.56 -2.98 -10.51
C TYR A 84 -5.45 -4.34 -9.82
N ARG A 85 -4.25 -4.73 -9.36
CA ARG A 85 -4.06 -6.03 -8.68
C ARG A 85 -4.76 -6.10 -7.33
N THR A 86 -4.92 -4.97 -6.64
CA THR A 86 -5.55 -4.91 -5.32
C THR A 86 -7.08 -4.80 -5.44
N ALA A 87 -7.57 -3.84 -6.21
CA ALA A 87 -8.98 -3.51 -6.27
C ALA A 87 -9.75 -4.38 -7.27
N ALA A 88 -9.20 -4.72 -8.44
CA ALA A 88 -9.96 -5.43 -9.48
C ALA A 88 -10.54 -6.78 -8.98
N PRO A 89 -9.80 -7.64 -8.25
CA PRO A 89 -10.36 -8.90 -7.76
C PRO A 89 -11.56 -8.75 -6.81
N ILE A 90 -11.73 -7.57 -6.20
CA ILE A 90 -12.73 -7.30 -5.16
C ILE A 90 -13.89 -6.47 -5.72
N CYS A 91 -13.57 -5.51 -6.59
CA CYS A 91 -14.48 -4.49 -7.06
C CYS A 91 -15.08 -4.77 -8.45
N HIS A 92 -14.52 -5.70 -9.23
CA HIS A 92 -15.07 -6.02 -10.54
C HIS A 92 -16.54 -6.44 -10.43
N ASN A 93 -17.38 -5.87 -11.29
CA ASN A 93 -18.83 -6.13 -11.35
C ASN A 93 -19.64 -5.58 -10.17
N LEU A 94 -19.06 -4.73 -9.34
CA LEU A 94 -19.85 -3.88 -8.46
C LEU A 94 -20.53 -2.80 -9.30
N THR A 95 -21.78 -2.48 -8.92
CA THR A 95 -22.53 -1.36 -9.48
C THR A 95 -22.75 -0.32 -8.39
N LEU A 96 -22.90 0.94 -8.80
CA LEU A 96 -23.32 2.04 -7.94
C LEU A 96 -24.81 1.95 -7.59
#